data_AF-A0A2P2I379-F1
#
_entry.id   AF-A0A2P2I379-F1
#
_cell.length_a   1.000
_cell.length_b   1.000
_cell.length_c   1.000
_cell.angle_alpha   90.00
_cell.angle_beta   90.00
_cell.angle_gamma   90.00
#
_symmetry.space_group_name_H-M   'P 1'
#
loop_
_entity.id
_entity.type
_entity.pdbx_description
1 polymer ?
#
loop_
_entity_poly.entity_id
_entity_poly.type
_entity_poly.pdbx_seq_one_letter_code
_entity_poly.pdbx_strand_id
1 'polypeptide(L)'
;DPMQSGHVFGSKDYFTGLVIVADTYSNHNSAHKHGHPYVSAMINNGTQHYDHDRDGTHTQLGGCQSKFRNLDHDTHISIKYIKDTLTVSTSIENTRVFKECFTVKGVQLPTGYYFGVSAATGDLADNHDIVSIKAYDLVSLEGDEVLEDRSQVVPAASFFEPPR
;
A
#
# COMPACT_ATOMS: atom_id res chain seq x y z
N ASP A 1 5.47 17.16 8.97
CA ASP A 1 5.88 16.21 10.01
C ASP A 1 5.40 14.80 9.72
N PRO A 2 6.23 13.78 9.99
CA PRO A 2 5.81 12.38 9.95
C PRO A 2 4.82 12.06 11.08
N MET A 3 4.11 10.93 10.98
CA MET A 3 3.26 10.37 12.05
C MET A 3 2.14 11.29 12.55
N GLN A 4 1.52 12.06 11.66
CA GLN A 4 0.30 12.81 12.00
C GLN A 4 -0.91 11.88 11.96
N SER A 5 -1.69 11.84 13.04
CA SER A 5 -2.93 11.07 13.11
C SER A 5 -4.02 11.65 12.20
N GLY A 6 -4.95 10.79 11.79
CA GLY A 6 -6.11 11.20 11.00
C GLY A 6 -7.03 10.05 10.62
N HIS A 7 -7.90 10.30 9.66
CA HIS A 7 -9.01 9.41 9.30
C HIS A 7 -8.62 8.30 8.31
N VAL A 8 -7.41 8.32 7.74
CA VAL A 8 -6.96 7.30 6.78
C VAL A 8 -6.25 6.19 7.54
N PHE A 9 -7.01 5.21 8.01
CA PHE A 9 -6.50 4.09 8.83
C PHE A 9 -5.60 4.57 9.99
N GLY A 10 -6.01 5.65 10.66
CA GLY A 10 -5.31 6.25 11.80
C GLY A 10 -4.22 7.26 11.43
N SER A 11 -3.95 7.47 10.14
CA SER A 11 -3.00 8.46 9.63
C SER A 11 -3.70 9.63 8.94
N LYS A 12 -2.97 10.74 8.76
CA LYS A 12 -3.48 11.94 8.09
C LYS A 12 -3.91 11.65 6.67
N ASP A 13 -4.94 12.38 6.26
CA ASP A 13 -5.37 12.48 4.88
C ASP A 13 -4.51 13.48 4.09
N TYR A 14 -4.70 13.58 2.77
CA TYR A 14 -3.90 14.43 1.88
C TYR A 14 -2.39 14.20 2.07
N PHE A 15 -1.99 12.93 2.18
CA PHE A 15 -0.59 12.56 2.33
C PHE A 15 0.20 12.80 1.03
N THR A 16 1.51 12.94 1.17
CA THR A 16 2.45 13.03 0.05
C THR A 16 3.31 11.78 0.06
N GLY A 17 3.06 10.85 -0.86
CA GLY A 17 3.76 9.59 -1.00
C GLY A 17 2.88 8.42 -1.42
N LEU A 18 3.28 7.22 -1.00
CA LEU A 18 2.62 5.96 -1.31
C LEU A 18 2.03 5.38 -0.02
N VAL A 19 0.80 4.89 -0.10
CA VAL A 19 0.19 4.05 0.93
C VAL A 19 -0.15 2.69 0.33
N ILE A 20 0.11 1.63 1.11
CA ILE A 20 -0.43 0.29 0.89
C ILE A 20 -1.48 0.07 1.96
N VAL A 21 -2.72 -0.18 1.55
CA VAL A 21 -3.87 -0.34 2.43
C VAL A 21 -4.21 -1.82 2.50
N ALA A 22 -4.43 -2.32 3.71
CA ALA A 22 -4.96 -3.66 3.97
C ALA A 22 -6.36 -3.51 4.59
N ASP A 23 -7.36 -3.36 3.74
CA ASP A 23 -8.73 -3.04 4.13
C ASP A 23 -9.53 -4.31 4.48
N THR A 24 -10.01 -4.38 5.71
CA THR A 24 -10.69 -5.55 6.27
C THR A 24 -12.21 -5.47 6.21
N TYR A 25 -12.77 -4.29 5.92
CA TYR A 25 -14.20 -4.05 5.97
C TYR A 25 -14.69 -3.44 4.66
N SER A 26 -15.85 -3.89 4.17
CA SER A 26 -16.44 -3.33 2.96
C SER A 26 -17.38 -2.21 3.36
N ASN A 27 -16.98 -0.96 3.15
CA ASN A 27 -17.87 0.19 3.39
C ASN A 27 -18.89 0.35 2.25
N HIS A 28 -18.62 -0.26 1.10
CA HIS A 28 -19.48 -0.17 -0.06
C HIS A 28 -20.48 -1.32 -0.21
N ASN A 29 -21.78 -1.02 -0.08
CA ASN A 29 -22.87 -1.99 -0.21
C ASN A 29 -23.35 -2.26 -1.66
N SER A 30 -22.69 -1.71 -2.70
CA SER A 30 -23.17 -1.81 -4.10
C SER A 30 -22.53 -2.97 -4.90
N ALA A 31 -22.89 -3.09 -6.19
CA ALA A 31 -22.58 -4.21 -7.09
C ALA A 31 -21.11 -4.36 -7.49
N HIS A 32 -20.24 -3.42 -7.12
CA HIS A 32 -18.83 -3.36 -7.53
C HIS A 32 -17.88 -3.99 -6.49
N LYS A 33 -18.29 -5.11 -5.87
CA LYS A 33 -17.58 -5.73 -4.73
C LYS A 33 -16.31 -6.45 -5.18
N HIS A 34 -15.14 -5.95 -4.79
CA HIS A 34 -14.04 -6.86 -4.50
C HIS A 34 -14.25 -7.46 -3.11
N GLY A 35 -13.94 -8.74 -2.95
CA GLY A 35 -14.00 -9.42 -1.66
C GLY A 35 -12.99 -8.84 -0.68
N HIS A 36 -13.42 -8.60 0.55
CA HIS A 36 -12.55 -8.22 1.65
C HIS A 36 -12.07 -9.47 2.42
N PRO A 37 -10.90 -9.42 3.07
CA PRO A 37 -9.96 -8.31 3.09
C PRO A 37 -9.27 -8.05 1.73
N TYR A 38 -8.97 -6.79 1.47
CA TYR A 38 -8.46 -6.30 0.20
C TYR A 38 -7.18 -5.49 0.40
N VAL A 39 -6.14 -5.80 -0.36
CA VAL A 39 -4.87 -5.08 -0.33
C VAL A 39 -4.81 -4.18 -1.57
N SER A 40 -4.61 -2.88 -1.38
CA SER A 40 -4.54 -1.90 -2.47
C SER A 40 -3.38 -0.92 -2.27
N ALA A 41 -3.05 -0.17 -3.32
CA ALA A 41 -2.08 0.92 -3.26
C ALA A 41 -2.69 2.23 -3.76
N MET A 42 -2.31 3.34 -3.13
CA MET A 42 -2.62 4.69 -3.59
C MET A 42 -1.37 5.57 -3.51
N ILE A 43 -1.11 6.35 -4.57
CA ILE A 43 -0.09 7.40 -4.56
C ILE A 43 -0.75 8.77 -4.52
N ASN A 44 -0.14 9.70 -3.80
CA ASN A 44 -0.70 11.02 -3.61
C ASN A 44 0.41 12.06 -3.49
N ASN A 45 0.18 13.24 -4.04
CA ASN A 45 1.07 14.40 -3.94
C ASN A 45 0.58 15.43 -2.91
N GLY A 46 -0.44 15.09 -2.12
CA GLY A 46 -1.07 15.96 -1.13
C GLY A 46 -2.35 16.63 -1.61
N THR A 47 -2.87 16.28 -2.79
CA THR A 47 -4.06 16.91 -3.37
C THR A 47 -5.31 16.04 -3.31
N GLN A 48 -5.15 14.72 -3.18
CA GLN A 48 -6.27 13.77 -3.20
C GLN A 48 -6.69 13.35 -1.79
N HIS A 49 -7.99 13.17 -1.58
CA HIS A 49 -8.57 12.59 -0.37
C HIS A 49 -8.65 11.07 -0.51
N TYR A 50 -8.39 10.33 0.57
CA TYR A 50 -8.76 8.90 0.60
C TYR A 50 -10.24 8.74 0.98
N ASP A 51 -11.08 8.40 0.00
CA ASP A 51 -12.52 8.14 0.19
C ASP A 51 -12.75 6.79 0.88
N HIS A 52 -12.95 6.82 2.20
CA HIS A 52 -13.23 5.63 3.00
C HIS A 52 -14.60 5.01 2.66
N ASP A 53 -15.60 5.81 2.29
CA ASP A 53 -16.96 5.32 1.98
C ASP A 53 -17.00 4.48 0.69
N ARG A 54 -15.95 4.59 -0.13
CA ARG A 54 -15.75 3.84 -1.37
C ARG A 54 -14.47 2.99 -1.37
N ASP A 55 -13.94 2.68 -0.19
CA ASP A 55 -12.77 1.82 0.01
C ASP A 55 -11.52 2.28 -0.81
N GLY A 56 -11.43 3.58 -1.12
CA GLY A 56 -10.33 4.18 -1.90
C GLY A 56 -10.25 3.79 -3.38
N THR A 57 -11.26 3.09 -3.91
CA THR A 57 -11.26 2.49 -5.25
C THR A 57 -11.00 3.46 -6.40
N HIS A 58 -11.47 4.70 -6.29
CA HIS A 58 -11.32 5.74 -7.32
C HIS A 58 -9.88 6.28 -7.48
N THR A 59 -9.01 6.06 -6.49
CA THR A 59 -7.61 6.52 -6.46
C THR A 59 -6.61 5.36 -6.42
N GLN A 60 -7.09 4.14 -6.65
CA GLN A 60 -6.30 2.93 -6.56
C GLN A 60 -5.36 2.76 -7.76
N LEU A 61 -4.11 2.41 -7.47
CA LEU A 61 -3.13 2.00 -8.47
C LEU A 61 -3.30 0.55 -8.90
N GLY A 62 -3.63 -0.30 -7.94
CA GLY A 62 -3.86 -1.73 -8.12
C GLY A 62 -4.19 -2.37 -6.77
N GLY A 63 -4.75 -3.58 -6.82
CA GLY A 63 -5.14 -4.29 -5.61
C GLY A 63 -5.53 -5.75 -5.85
N CYS A 64 -5.57 -6.52 -4.78
CA CYS A 64 -6.04 -7.90 -4.81
C CYS A 64 -6.75 -8.30 -3.51
N GLN A 65 -7.57 -9.34 -3.60
CA GLN A 65 -8.18 -9.95 -2.42
C GLN A 65 -7.12 -10.80 -1.70
N SER A 66 -6.98 -10.64 -0.38
CA SER A 66 -6.05 -11.41 0.44
C SER A 66 -6.67 -11.68 1.81
N LYS A 67 -6.95 -12.95 2.11
CA LYS A 67 -7.66 -13.36 3.33
C LYS A 67 -6.70 -13.51 4.52
N PHE A 68 -6.08 -12.42 4.94
CA PHE A 68 -5.03 -12.40 5.97
C PHE A 68 -5.54 -12.37 7.42
N ARG A 69 -6.86 -12.32 7.67
CA ARG A 69 -7.43 -12.26 9.03
C ARG A 69 -7.60 -13.65 9.66
N ASN A 70 -7.45 -13.72 10.99
CA ASN A 70 -7.77 -14.90 11.81
C ASN A 70 -7.06 -16.19 11.36
N LEU A 71 -5.82 -16.07 10.91
CA LEU A 71 -4.96 -17.21 10.61
C LEU A 71 -4.16 -17.60 11.85
N ASP A 72 -3.90 -18.90 12.02
CA ASP A 72 -3.18 -19.48 13.16
C ASP A 72 -1.65 -19.48 12.97
N HIS A 73 -1.16 -18.73 11.98
CA HIS A 73 0.23 -18.65 11.56
C HIS A 73 0.55 -17.25 11.01
N ASP A 74 1.84 -16.96 10.87
CA ASP A 74 2.31 -15.63 10.46
C ASP A 74 1.95 -15.29 9.01
N THR A 75 1.33 -14.13 8.82
CA THR A 75 1.08 -13.54 7.50
C THR A 75 2.12 -12.48 7.16
N HIS A 76 2.50 -12.39 5.89
CA HIS A 76 3.51 -11.45 5.44
C HIS A 76 3.03 -10.63 4.24
N ILE A 77 3.39 -9.36 4.22
CA ILE A 77 3.32 -8.49 3.04
C ILE A 77 4.73 -8.11 2.61
N SER A 78 4.99 -8.16 1.30
CA SER A 78 6.24 -7.72 0.68
C SER A 78 5.93 -6.58 -0.27
N ILE A 79 6.62 -5.46 -0.09
CA ILE A 79 6.48 -4.26 -0.91
C ILE A 79 7.85 -4.04 -1.56
N LYS A 80 7.91 -4.19 -2.87
CA LYS A 80 9.14 -4.08 -3.66
C LYS A 80 9.02 -2.91 -4.62
N TYR A 81 9.96 -1.98 -4.56
CA TYR A 81 10.02 -0.85 -5.48
C TYR A 81 11.38 -0.81 -6.17
N ILE A 82 11.39 -1.05 -7.48
CA ILE A 82 12.61 -1.10 -8.31
C ILE A 82 12.30 -0.44 -9.66
N LYS A 83 13.16 0.48 -10.12
CA LYS A 83 13.05 1.10 -11.46
C LYS A 83 11.61 1.53 -11.80
N ASP A 84 11.05 2.38 -10.94
CA ASP A 84 9.67 2.92 -11.02
C ASP A 84 8.55 1.86 -11.07
N THR A 85 8.85 0.64 -10.63
CA THR A 85 7.90 -0.47 -10.60
C THR A 85 7.64 -0.87 -9.16
N LEU A 86 6.37 -0.73 -8.75
CA LEU A 86 5.84 -1.21 -7.47
C LEU A 86 5.28 -2.61 -7.65
N THR A 87 5.79 -3.58 -6.91
CA THR A 87 5.21 -4.93 -6.79
C THR A 87 4.84 -5.18 -5.34
N VAL A 88 3.59 -5.57 -5.11
CA VAL A 88 3.10 -5.98 -3.80
C VAL A 88 2.77 -7.47 -3.85
N SER A 89 3.24 -8.20 -2.85
CA SER A 89 3.01 -9.65 -2.72
C SER A 89 2.61 -9.99 -1.29
N THR A 90 1.81 -11.04 -1.13
CA THR A 90 1.38 -11.53 0.18
C THR A 90 1.73 -13.00 0.36
N SER A 91 2.05 -13.40 1.59
CA SER A 91 2.20 -14.81 1.98
C SER A 91 1.24 -15.10 3.13
N ILE A 92 0.18 -15.87 2.84
CA ILE A 92 -0.91 -16.20 3.79
C ILE A 92 -1.23 -17.70 3.87
N GLU A 93 -0.51 -18.55 3.12
CA GLU A 93 -0.80 -19.99 3.02
C GLU A 93 0.13 -20.84 3.89
N ASN A 94 0.78 -20.26 4.92
CA ASN A 94 1.81 -20.90 5.76
C ASN A 94 2.98 -21.57 5.01
N THR A 95 3.19 -21.23 3.73
CA THR A 95 4.24 -21.83 2.89
C THR A 95 5.51 -20.98 2.80
N ARG A 96 5.48 -19.75 3.33
CA ARG A 96 6.50 -18.70 3.11
C ARG A 96 6.72 -18.36 1.63
N VAL A 97 5.84 -18.82 0.75
CA VAL A 97 5.83 -18.43 -0.67
C VAL A 97 5.06 -17.12 -0.79
N PHE A 98 5.70 -16.12 -1.38
CA PHE A 98 5.07 -14.84 -1.68
C PHE A 98 4.33 -14.94 -3.00
N LYS A 99 3.00 -14.81 -2.95
CA LYS A 99 2.17 -14.71 -4.14
C LYS A 99 2.02 -13.24 -4.53
N GLU A 100 2.26 -12.93 -5.79
CA GLU A 100 2.05 -11.58 -6.31
C GLU A 100 0.58 -11.18 -6.17
N CYS A 101 0.36 -10.01 -5.58
CA CYS A 101 -0.96 -9.37 -5.44
C CYS A 101 -1.21 -8.49 -6.65
N PHE A 102 -0.30 -7.53 -6.91
CA PHE A 102 -0.32 -6.69 -8.11
C PHE A 102 1.07 -6.09 -8.38
N THR A 103 1.26 -5.65 -9.63
CA THR A 103 2.42 -4.89 -10.08
C THR A 103 1.98 -3.67 -10.88
N VAL A 104 2.55 -2.50 -10.58
CA VAL A 104 2.27 -1.23 -11.26
C VAL A 104 3.58 -0.57 -11.67
N LYS A 105 3.70 -0.22 -12.95
CA LYS A 105 4.86 0.48 -13.52
C LYS A 105 4.63 1.99 -13.55
N GLY A 106 5.71 2.75 -13.66
CA GLY A 106 5.66 4.21 -13.78
C GLY A 106 5.22 4.90 -12.48
N VAL A 107 5.44 4.26 -11.34
CA VAL A 107 5.23 4.87 -10.02
C VAL A 107 6.48 5.68 -9.70
N GLN A 108 6.32 6.99 -9.54
CA GLN A 108 7.37 7.95 -9.25
C GLN A 108 7.35 8.32 -7.76
N LEU A 109 8.38 7.96 -7.01
CA LEU A 109 8.55 8.37 -5.62
C LEU A 109 9.88 9.12 -5.41
N PRO A 110 9.89 10.17 -4.56
CA PRO A 110 11.13 10.82 -4.16
C PRO A 110 11.88 10.04 -3.08
N THR A 111 13.16 10.37 -2.93
CA THR A 111 13.97 9.95 -1.79
C THR A 111 13.70 10.83 -0.57
N GLY A 112 14.13 10.38 0.62
CA GLY A 112 13.98 11.14 1.88
C GLY A 112 12.64 10.96 2.60
N TYR A 113 11.83 9.98 2.21
CA TYR A 113 10.56 9.66 2.86
C TYR A 113 10.73 8.76 4.08
N TYR A 114 9.65 8.66 4.85
CA TYR A 114 9.57 7.84 6.07
C TYR A 114 8.75 6.59 5.81
N PHE A 115 9.21 5.45 6.34
CA PHE A 115 8.34 4.29 6.52
C PHE A 115 7.48 4.49 7.76
N GLY A 116 6.20 4.17 7.64
CA GLY A 116 5.24 4.25 8.75
C GLY A 116 4.15 3.23 8.58
N VAL A 117 3.58 2.80 9.70
CA VAL A 117 2.42 1.91 9.74
C VAL A 117 1.43 2.51 10.73
N SER A 118 0.16 2.51 10.36
CA SER A 118 -0.95 2.93 11.22
C SER A 118 -2.10 1.94 11.04
N ALA A 119 -3.02 1.96 12.00
CA ALA A 119 -4.28 1.25 11.92
C ALA A 119 -5.35 2.07 12.65
N ALA A 120 -6.62 1.79 12.32
CA ALA A 120 -7.75 2.34 13.04
C ALA A 120 -8.87 1.31 13.13
N THR A 121 -9.74 1.49 14.11
CA THR A 121 -11.00 0.76 14.26
C THR A 121 -12.15 1.75 14.24
N GLY A 122 -13.34 1.27 13.88
CA GLY A 122 -14.59 2.05 13.90
C GLY A 122 -15.60 1.38 14.83
N ASP A 123 -16.85 1.27 14.37
CA ASP A 123 -17.90 0.53 15.08
C ASP A 123 -17.58 -0.96 15.22
N LEU A 124 -16.82 -1.49 14.27
CA LEU A 124 -16.19 -2.82 14.36
C LEU A 124 -14.69 -2.65 14.63
N ALA A 125 -14.15 -3.61 15.38
CA ALA A 125 -12.76 -3.59 15.83
C ALA A 125 -12.05 -4.92 15.58
N ASP A 126 -10.75 -4.83 15.34
CA ASP A 126 -9.80 -5.94 15.28
C ASP A 126 -8.50 -5.49 15.96
N ASN A 127 -7.69 -6.46 16.37
CA ASN A 127 -6.30 -6.21 16.73
C ASN A 127 -5.45 -6.06 15.45
N HIS A 128 -4.53 -5.09 15.46
CA HIS A 128 -3.66 -4.78 14.33
C HIS A 128 -2.20 -4.88 14.78
N ASP A 129 -1.64 -6.08 14.71
CA ASP A 129 -0.31 -6.37 15.26
C ASP A 129 0.77 -6.34 14.16
N ILE A 130 1.83 -5.57 14.40
CA ILE A 130 3.04 -5.57 13.56
C ILE A 130 4.15 -6.30 14.30
N VAL A 131 4.41 -7.53 13.88
CA VAL A 131 5.45 -8.38 14.50
C VAL A 131 6.86 -7.89 14.13
N SER A 132 7.09 -7.53 12.86
CA SER A 132 8.36 -6.96 12.43
C SER A 132 8.24 -6.18 11.13
N ILE A 133 9.11 -5.19 10.95
CA ILE A 133 9.34 -4.50 9.68
C ILE A 133 10.80 -4.73 9.30
N LYS A 134 11.05 -5.22 8.09
CA LYS A 134 12.40 -5.45 7.56
C LYS A 134 12.54 -4.70 6.25
N ALA A 135 13.48 -3.76 6.21
CA ALA A 135 13.82 -3.00 5.01
C ALA A 135 15.13 -3.53 4.44
N TYR A 136 15.15 -3.71 3.12
CA TYR A 136 16.31 -4.21 2.39
C TYR A 136 16.63 -3.23 1.26
N ASP A 137 17.91 -2.92 1.09
CA ASP A 137 18.37 -2.23 -0.10
C ASP A 137 18.46 -3.23 -1.26
N LEU A 138 17.98 -2.81 -2.43
CA LEU A 138 17.88 -3.62 -3.63
C LEU A 138 18.93 -3.12 -4.63
N VAL A 139 20.18 -3.11 -4.22
CA VAL A 139 21.29 -2.76 -5.11
C VAL A 139 21.41 -3.84 -6.19
N SER A 140 21.23 -3.42 -7.44
CA SER A 140 21.67 -4.16 -8.62
C SER A 140 23.18 -4.35 -8.54
N LEU A 141 23.66 -5.60 -8.61
CA LEU A 141 25.10 -5.93 -8.79
C LEU A 141 25.61 -5.59 -10.20
N GLU A 142 24.97 -4.65 -10.90
CA GLU A 142 25.39 -4.17 -12.22
C GLU A 142 25.75 -2.70 -12.08
N GLY A 143 27.04 -2.42 -12.27
CA GLY A 143 27.76 -1.22 -11.86
C GLY A 143 27.17 0.12 -12.30
N ASP A 144 27.43 1.13 -11.48
CA ASP A 144 27.40 2.56 -11.76
C ASP A 144 26.20 3.06 -12.58
N GLU A 145 24.97 2.63 -12.26
CA GLU A 145 23.82 3.49 -12.52
C GLU A 145 23.96 4.70 -11.57
N VAL A 146 24.36 5.86 -12.11
CA VAL A 146 24.33 7.14 -11.39
C VAL A 146 22.93 7.28 -10.80
N LEU A 147 22.81 7.15 -9.48
CA LEU A 147 21.55 7.34 -8.78
C LEU A 147 21.03 8.73 -9.13
N GLU A 148 19.96 8.79 -9.91
CA GLU A 148 19.27 10.02 -10.23
C GLU A 148 18.88 10.72 -8.92
N ASP A 149 19.09 12.04 -8.83
CA ASP A 149 18.61 12.80 -7.68
C ASP A 149 17.08 12.86 -7.72
N ARG A 150 16.47 12.02 -6.91
CA ARG A 150 15.01 11.92 -6.78
C ARG A 150 14.46 12.78 -5.64
N SER A 151 15.27 13.61 -4.98
CA SER A 151 14.82 14.40 -3.82
C SER A 151 13.71 15.41 -4.17
N GLN A 152 13.62 15.82 -5.43
CA GLN A 152 12.64 16.78 -5.93
C GLN A 152 11.50 16.15 -6.76
N VAL A 153 11.43 14.82 -6.84
CA VAL A 153 10.36 14.13 -7.57
C VAL A 153 9.03 14.31 -6.85
N VAL A 154 8.01 14.76 -7.56
CA VAL A 154 6.64 14.81 -7.03
C VAL A 154 6.00 13.43 -7.16
N PRO A 155 5.41 12.84 -6.09
CA PRO A 155 4.78 11.53 -6.19
C PRO A 155 3.69 11.49 -7.26
N ALA A 156 3.79 10.53 -8.18
CA ALA A 156 2.84 10.35 -9.26
C ALA A 156 2.88 8.92 -9.80
N ALA A 157 1.83 8.50 -10.51
CA ALA A 157 1.84 7.25 -11.28
C ALA A 157 1.33 7.48 -12.69
N SER A 158 1.92 6.78 -13.66
CA SER A 158 1.46 6.81 -15.05
C SER A 158 0.18 6.01 -15.30
N PHE A 159 -0.16 5.08 -14.40
CA PHE A 159 -1.30 4.18 -14.54
C PHE A 159 -2.06 4.08 -13.24
N PHE A 160 -3.39 4.15 -13.34
CA PHE A 160 -4.34 3.91 -12.27
C PHE A 160 -5.27 2.78 -12.72
N GLU A 161 -5.77 2.00 -11.76
CA GLU A 161 -6.79 1.01 -12.07
C GLU A 161 -8.07 1.73 -12.54
N PRO A 162 -8.75 1.26 -13.60
CA PRO A 162 -10.02 1.85 -14.01
C PRO A 162 -11.00 1.82 -12.82
N PRO A 163 -11.74 2.91 -12.56
CA PRO A 163 -12.77 2.91 -11.53
C PRO A 163 -13.72 1.75 -11.78
N ARG A 164 -13.91 0.89 -10.77
CA ARG A 164 -14.77 -0.28 -10.86
C ARG A 164 -16.21 0.05 -10.55
#